data_AF-A0A259FTS1-F1
#
_entry.id   AF-A0A259FTS1-F1
#
_cell.length_a   1.000
_cell.length_b   1.000
_cell.length_c   1.000
_cell.angle_alpha   90.00
_cell.angle_beta   90.00
_cell.angle_gamma   90.00
#
_symmetry.space_group_name_H-M   'P 1'
#
loop_
_entity.id
_entity.type
_entity.pdbx_description
1 polymer ?
#
loop_
_entity_poly.entity_id
_entity_poly.type
_entity_poly.pdbx_seq_one_letter_code
_entity_poly.pdbx_strand_id
1 'polypeptide(L)'
;RALKQGGPGVAAAFAKIGFLMASSSRSDKALHPTNLHVNVTLFPLDTVQSRMPNPEWLEHWLDEQIRFDETWENKVVGGILRNLSNLLGQTFTNVRDLNRYRKQMLAAA
;
A
#
# COMPACT_ATOMS: atom_id res chain seq x y z
N ARG A 1 -2.41 -18.53 -2.06
CA ARG A 1 -3.71 -19.13 -2.46
C ARG A 1 -4.37 -18.29 -3.56
N ALA A 2 -4.65 -17.00 -3.33
CA ALA A 2 -5.23 -16.10 -4.33
C ALA A 2 -4.41 -16.00 -5.64
N LEU A 3 -3.11 -15.71 -5.61
CA LEU A 3 -2.29 -15.64 -6.83
C LEU A 3 -2.08 -16.98 -7.55
N LYS A 4 -2.28 -18.11 -6.87
CA LYS A 4 -2.21 -19.44 -7.49
C LYS A 4 -3.51 -19.81 -8.21
N GLN A 5 -4.62 -19.18 -7.83
CA GLN A 5 -5.97 -19.46 -8.34
C GLN A 5 -6.49 -18.36 -9.26
N GLY A 6 -6.00 -17.14 -9.06
CA GLY A 6 -6.36 -15.96 -9.83
C GLY A 6 -5.38 -15.73 -10.96
N GLY A 7 -5.91 -15.37 -12.13
CA GLY A 7 -5.13 -14.97 -13.29
C GLY A 7 -4.51 -13.57 -13.16
N PRO A 8 -4.09 -12.97 -14.29
CA PRO A 8 -3.39 -11.69 -14.33
C PRO A 8 -4.10 -10.54 -13.60
N GLY A 9 -5.44 -10.53 -13.57
CA GLY A 9 -6.22 -9.55 -12.82
C GLY A 9 -5.94 -9.53 -11.32
N VAL A 10 -5.65 -10.68 -10.70
CA VAL A 10 -5.28 -10.75 -9.28
C VAL A 10 -3.89 -10.18 -9.06
N ALA A 11 -2.92 -10.53 -9.92
CA ALA A 11 -1.57 -9.95 -9.88
C ALA A 11 -1.60 -8.41 -10.04
N ALA A 12 -2.44 -7.90 -10.94
CA ALA A 12 -2.68 -6.48 -11.10
C ALA A 12 -3.25 -5.83 -9.83
N ALA A 13 -4.19 -6.49 -9.13
CA ALA A 13 -4.77 -5.98 -7.89
C ALA A 13 -3.71 -5.87 -6.77
N PHE A 14 -2.88 -6.91 -6.58
CA PHE A 14 -1.77 -6.87 -5.62
C PHE A 14 -0.79 -5.75 -5.94
N ALA A 15 -0.42 -5.58 -7.22
CA ALA A 15 0.46 -4.51 -7.67
C ALA A 15 -0.17 -3.12 -7.47
N LYS A 16 -1.49 -2.97 -7.63
CA LYS A 16 -2.23 -1.72 -7.37
C LYS A 16 -2.15 -1.33 -5.90
N ILE A 17 -2.45 -2.28 -4.99
CA ILE A 17 -2.41 -2.02 -3.54
C ILE A 17 -0.97 -1.65 -3.12
N GLY A 18 0.02 -2.42 -3.59
CA GLY A 18 1.44 -2.10 -3.38
C GLY A 18 1.84 -0.71 -3.86
N PHE A 19 1.40 -0.34 -5.07
CA PHE A 19 1.66 0.98 -5.64
C PHE A 19 1.06 2.11 -4.79
N LEU A 20 -0.17 1.95 -4.31
CA LEU A 20 -0.85 2.96 -3.48
C LEU A 20 -0.15 3.12 -2.13
N MET A 21 0.15 2.02 -1.44
CA MET A 21 0.83 2.04 -0.13
C MET A 21 2.26 2.61 -0.20
N ALA A 22 2.96 2.41 -1.33
CA ALA A 22 4.34 2.88 -1.52
C ALA A 22 4.44 4.25 -2.20
N SER A 23 3.31 4.90 -2.50
CA SER A 23 3.26 6.25 -3.09
C SER A 23 2.78 7.32 -2.10
N SER A 24 2.75 7.00 -0.80
CA SER A 24 2.27 7.88 0.28
C SER A 24 2.93 9.27 0.26
N SER A 25 4.24 9.34 0.01
CA SER A 25 4.99 10.60 -0.07
C SER A 25 4.60 11.54 -1.22
N ARG A 26 3.77 11.08 -2.18
CA ARG A 26 3.34 11.86 -3.35
C ARG A 26 1.93 12.43 -3.24
N SER A 27 1.28 12.27 -2.10
CA SER A 27 -0.07 12.75 -1.85
C SER A 27 -0.18 13.32 -0.43
N ASP A 28 -0.91 14.42 -0.27
CA ASP A 28 -1.33 14.91 1.04
C ASP A 28 -1.93 13.74 1.84
N LYS A 29 -1.37 13.43 3.03
CA LYS A 29 -1.72 12.49 4.15
C LYS A 29 -2.66 11.27 3.90
N ALA A 30 -3.62 11.34 3.00
CA ALA A 30 -4.66 10.38 2.66
C ALA A 30 -4.18 9.04 2.06
N LEU A 31 -2.93 8.91 1.58
CA LEU A 31 -2.40 7.61 1.09
C LEU A 31 -1.36 6.97 2.01
N HIS A 32 -1.26 7.37 3.28
CA HIS A 32 -0.53 6.57 4.25
C HIS A 32 -1.21 5.18 4.37
N PRO A 33 -0.47 4.05 4.50
CA PRO A 33 -1.08 2.71 4.56
C PRO A 33 -2.18 2.54 5.61
N THR A 34 -2.15 3.33 6.69
CA THR A 34 -3.18 3.30 7.75
C THR A 34 -4.49 3.99 7.36
N ASN A 35 -4.45 4.79 6.30
CA ASN A 35 -5.55 5.63 5.82
C ASN A 35 -6.09 5.13 4.47
N LEU A 36 -5.62 3.97 4.00
CA LEU A 36 -6.07 3.39 2.76
C LEU A 36 -7.48 2.84 2.89
N HIS A 37 -8.41 3.44 2.13
CA HIS A 37 -9.75 2.90 1.97
C HIS A 37 -9.73 1.70 1.00
N VAL A 38 -10.14 0.53 1.49
CA VAL A 38 -10.14 -0.73 0.74
C VAL A 38 -11.49 -1.45 0.77
N ASN A 39 -12.47 -0.97 1.55
CA ASN A 39 -13.78 -1.58 1.67
C ASN A 39 -14.91 -0.59 1.35
N VAL A 40 -15.56 -0.81 0.22
CA VAL A 40 -16.63 0.06 -0.29
C VAL A 40 -17.86 0.09 0.63
N THR A 41 -18.25 -1.04 1.23
CA THR A 41 -19.46 -1.09 2.07
C THR A 41 -19.27 -0.41 3.42
N LEU A 42 -18.02 -0.26 3.85
CA LEU A 42 -17.66 0.37 5.11
C LEU A 42 -17.16 1.79 4.95
N PHE A 43 -16.95 2.28 3.73
CA PHE A 43 -16.52 3.66 3.46
C PHE A 43 -17.50 4.68 4.07
N PRO A 44 -17.04 5.73 4.78
CA PRO A 44 -15.64 6.13 5.01
C PRO A 44 -15.00 5.56 6.30
N LEU A 45 -15.67 4.63 6.98
CA LEU A 45 -15.26 4.05 8.27
C LEU A 45 -14.49 2.72 8.11
N ASP A 46 -13.70 2.57 7.06
CA ASP A 46 -12.93 1.35 6.76
C ASP A 46 -11.42 1.47 7.00
N THR A 47 -10.94 2.66 7.36
CA THR A 47 -9.53 2.84 7.72
C THR A 47 -9.25 2.39 9.15
N VAL A 48 -7.98 2.11 9.45
CA VAL A 48 -7.56 1.81 10.83
C VAL A 48 -7.88 3.00 11.75
N GLN A 49 -7.59 4.23 11.31
CA GLN A 49 -7.89 5.45 12.08
C GLN A 49 -9.38 5.56 12.44
N SER A 50 -10.29 5.30 11.49
CA SER A 50 -11.73 5.42 11.72
C SER A 50 -12.30 4.43 12.76
N ARG A 51 -11.55 3.39 13.09
CA ARG A 51 -11.93 2.34 14.05
C ARG A 51 -11.27 2.52 15.42
N MET A 52 -10.38 3.50 15.57
CA MET A 52 -9.73 3.78 16.84
C MET A 52 -10.67 4.56 17.78
N PRO A 53 -10.64 4.28 19.10
CA PRO A 53 -11.44 5.05 20.07
C PRO A 53 -11.13 6.56 20.06
N ASN A 54 -9.88 6.93 19.75
CA ASN A 54 -9.46 8.29 19.51
C ASN A 54 -8.88 8.40 18.09
N PRO A 55 -9.55 9.10 17.17
CA PRO A 55 -9.10 9.27 15.78
C PRO A 55 -7.71 9.91 15.65
N GLU A 56 -7.32 10.80 16.58
CA GLU A 56 -6.05 11.53 16.53
C GLU A 56 -4.87 10.74 17.12
N TRP A 57 -5.16 9.66 17.86
CA TRP A 57 -4.14 8.92 18.59
C TRP A 57 -3.03 8.38 17.67
N LEU A 58 -3.41 7.89 16.48
CA LEU A 58 -2.45 7.30 15.56
C LEU A 58 -1.49 8.35 14.99
N GLU A 59 -2.00 9.54 14.63
CA GLU A 59 -1.14 10.63 14.15
C GLU A 59 -0.18 11.09 15.25
N HIS A 60 -0.70 11.32 16.46
CA HIS A 60 0.13 11.72 17.60
C HIS A 60 1.21 10.66 17.94
N TRP A 61 0.86 9.38 17.90
CA TRP A 61 1.82 8.30 18.13
C TRP A 61 2.92 8.26 17.07
N LEU A 62 2.55 8.39 15.78
CA LEU A 62 3.49 8.43 14.65
C LEU A 62 4.42 9.65 14.74
N ASP A 63 3.85 10.84 14.97
CA ASP A 63 4.58 12.11 14.87
C ASP A 63 5.42 12.40 16.13
N GLU A 64 4.86 12.21 17.32
CA GLU A 64 5.48 12.69 18.56
C GLU A 64 6.24 11.59 19.32
N GLN A 65 5.71 10.36 19.31
CA GLN A 65 6.26 9.29 20.15
C GLN A 65 7.36 8.50 19.45
N ILE A 66 7.09 8.02 18.24
CA ILE A 66 8.08 7.26 17.46
C ILE A 66 8.82 8.11 16.42
N ARG A 67 8.32 9.33 16.16
CA ARG A 67 8.88 10.27 15.17
C ARG A 67 9.11 9.58 13.83
N PHE A 68 8.02 9.06 13.26
CA PHE A 68 8.02 8.35 11.99
C PHE A 68 8.31 9.33 10.86
N ASP A 69 9.59 9.54 10.59
CA ASP A 69 10.09 10.43 9.56
C ASP A 69 10.25 9.72 8.19
N GLU A 70 10.70 10.49 7.20
CA GLU A 70 10.95 10.00 5.84
C GLU A 70 11.93 8.81 5.80
N THR A 71 12.86 8.72 6.75
CA THR A 71 13.82 7.60 6.82
C THR A 71 13.10 6.29 7.11
N TRP A 72 12.13 6.31 8.02
CA TRP A 72 11.31 5.14 8.34
C TRP A 72 10.30 4.84 7.24
N GLU A 73 9.70 5.86 6.62
CA GLU A 73 8.81 5.68 5.48
C GLU A 73 9.54 4.96 4.32
N ASN A 74 10.76 5.38 3.99
CA ASN A 74 11.58 4.75 2.95
C ASN A 74 11.88 3.27 3.25
N LYS A 75 12.09 2.90 4.53
CA LYS A 75 12.27 1.49 4.93
C LYS A 75 10.98 0.69 4.71
N VAL A 76 9.82 1.26 5.04
CA VAL A 76 8.51 0.63 4.81
C VAL A 76 8.28 0.42 3.31
N VAL A 77 8.51 1.44 2.49
CA VAL A 77 8.45 1.35 1.02
C VAL A 77 9.35 0.23 0.50
N GLY A 78 10.62 0.19 0.94
CA GLY A 78 11.55 -0.88 0.57
C GLY A 78 11.06 -2.27 0.99
N GLY A 79 10.43 -2.39 2.16
CA GLY A 79 9.78 -3.61 2.62
C GLY A 79 8.63 -4.06 1.72
N ILE A 80 7.74 -3.13 1.34
CA ILE A 80 6.61 -3.38 0.43
C ILE A 80 7.14 -3.89 -0.92
N LEU A 81 8.11 -3.19 -1.51
CA LEU A 81 8.70 -3.56 -2.80
C LEU A 81 9.34 -4.94 -2.76
N ARG A 82 10.12 -5.25 -1.72
CA ARG A 82 10.75 -6.57 -1.55
C ARG A 82 9.72 -7.69 -1.39
N ASN A 83 8.70 -7.47 -0.56
CA ASN A 83 7.65 -8.46 -0.34
C ASN A 83 6.86 -8.74 -1.62
N LEU A 84 6.50 -7.70 -2.37
CA LEU A 84 5.81 -7.85 -3.64
C LEU A 84 6.70 -8.49 -4.70
N SER A 85 8.01 -8.22 -4.66
CA SER A 85 8.95 -8.86 -5.58
C SER A 85 8.97 -10.37 -5.39
N ASN A 86 9.07 -10.81 -4.13
CA ASN A 86 9.01 -12.22 -3.78
C ASN A 86 7.64 -12.83 -4.12
N LEU A 87 6.56 -12.09 -3.88
CA LEU A 87 5.20 -12.56 -4.08
C LEU A 87 4.84 -12.75 -5.56
N LEU A 88 5.31 -11.85 -6.43
CA LEU A 88 4.99 -11.80 -7.86
C LEU A 88 6.08 -12.39 -8.76
N GLY A 89 7.21 -12.80 -8.16
CA GLY A 89 8.33 -13.43 -8.89
C GLY A 89 9.08 -12.47 -9.82
N GLN A 90 9.05 -11.17 -9.54
CA GLN A 90 9.70 -10.13 -10.35
C GLN A 90 10.30 -9.06 -9.45
N THR A 91 11.51 -8.58 -9.76
CA THR A 91 12.14 -7.51 -8.99
C THR A 91 11.44 -6.17 -9.21
N PHE A 92 11.05 -5.51 -8.12
CA PHE A 92 10.59 -4.11 -8.10
C PHE A 92 11.57 -3.26 -7.29
N THR A 93 12.18 -2.29 -7.96
CA THR A 93 13.15 -1.37 -7.34
C THR A 93 12.51 -0.07 -6.88
N ASN A 94 11.39 0.31 -7.50
CA ASN A 94 10.68 1.54 -7.22
C ASN A 94 9.18 1.40 -7.56
N VAL A 95 8.38 2.38 -7.14
CA VAL A 95 6.92 2.40 -7.37
C VAL A 95 6.52 2.46 -8.85
N ARG A 96 7.39 2.97 -9.74
CA ARG A 96 7.10 2.99 -11.18
C ARG A 96 7.13 1.58 -11.77
N ASP A 97 7.99 0.70 -11.26
CA ASP A 97 8.05 -0.70 -11.67
C ASP A 97 6.74 -1.42 -11.34
N LEU A 98 6.20 -1.19 -10.13
CA LEU A 98 4.89 -1.72 -9.73
C LEU A 98 3.76 -1.22 -10.63
N ASN A 99 3.72 0.07 -10.95
CA ASN A 99 2.68 0.60 -11.83
C ASN A 99 2.81 0.08 -13.27
N ARG A 100 4.04 -0.13 -13.76
CA ARG A 100 4.29 -0.75 -15.07
C ARG A 100 3.77 -2.19 -15.09
N TYR A 101 4.15 -2.99 -14.09
CA TYR A 101 3.70 -4.37 -13.95
C TYR A 101 2.17 -4.46 -13.85
N ARG A 102 1.55 -3.60 -13.04
CA ARG A 102 0.10 -3.51 -12.92
C ARG A 102 -0.56 -3.31 -14.29
N LYS A 103 -0.06 -2.38 -15.10
CA LYS A 103 -0.60 -2.11 -16.45
C LYS A 103 -0.41 -3.32 -17.38
N GLN A 104 0.74 -3.99 -17.33
CA GLN A 104 0.99 -5.20 -18.11
C GLN A 104 0.03 -6.33 -17.74
N MET A 105 -0.17 -6.57 -16.44
CA MET A 105 -1.08 -7.60 -15.95
C MET A 105 -2.55 -7.30 -16.26
N LEU A 106 -2.96 -6.03 -16.27
CA LEU A 106 -4.30 -5.64 -16.73
C LEU A 106 -4.49 -5.84 -18.22
N ALA A 107 -3.46 -5.65 -19.04
CA ALA A 107 -3.54 -5.91 -20.47
C ALA A 107 -3.57 -7.40 -20.81
N ALA A 108 -3.07 -8.25 -19.90
CA ALA A 108 -3.05 -9.70 -20.03
C ALA A 108 -4.25 -10.40 -19.36
N ALA A 109 -5.08 -9.66 -18.61
CA ALA A 109 -6.27 -10.16 -17.92
C ALA A 109 -7.49 -10.15 -18.84
#